data_AF-A0AA39V9E4-F1
#
_entry.id   AF-A0AA39V9E4-F1
#
_cell.length_a   1.000
_cell.length_b   1.000
_cell.length_c   1.000
_cell.angle_alpha   90.00
_cell.angle_beta   90.00
_cell.angle_gamma   90.00
#
_symmetry.space_group_name_H-M   'P 1'
#
loop_
_entity.id
_entity.type
_entity.pdbx_description
1 polymer ?
#
loop_
_entity_poly.entity_id
_entity_poly.type
_entity_poly.pdbx_seq_one_letter_code
_entity_poly.pdbx_strand_id
1 'polypeptide(L)'
;MSGFGMSKEGVSSVRPPLLTGDNYSLWKGKMEAYICQIHDRAWMAVEDGYAPPMMIPTDGGEEVLKPKAQWSPQEFIDSMWNNKAIHAIRCVVSENQYKLIQITRIAKEAWDILEVAHEGTEVVKDSKLQVLQTRFETIRMEEHEHFNDFQVRLMDIVNQSHQLGDPYSDRRIKQKIMRSLPERFEPKVTALEENDTYKEMKPSEVIRRLLAYESRKATTSPPKKKKDITLKTSKMEEEEDDSYEDIALIAKGFKKFLNLQKSGYGSKGNDFKKKKTTIKNVKPYHEMSSREKIQCYECGGFRHISKDCANLEDEREEVATSSDSDEEVVAKFLALGLDLEEDMPTAG
;
A
#
# COMPACT_ATOMS: atom_id res chain seq x y z
N MET A 1 10.83 27.99 -17.90
CA MET A 1 10.99 27.83 -16.44
C MET A 1 9.77 27.11 -15.90
N SER A 2 9.71 25.79 -16.09
CA SER A 2 8.73 24.91 -15.46
C SER A 2 9.46 24.24 -14.30
N GLY A 3 9.24 24.78 -13.10
CA GLY A 3 9.81 24.24 -11.88
C GLY A 3 9.19 22.88 -11.60
N PHE A 4 9.97 21.82 -11.73
CA PHE A 4 9.72 20.57 -11.03
C PHE A 4 9.72 20.89 -9.54
N GLY A 5 8.52 20.93 -8.95
CA GLY A 5 8.36 20.99 -7.51
C GLY A 5 8.89 19.69 -6.91
N MET A 6 10.17 19.69 -6.53
CA MET A 6 10.67 18.76 -5.52
C MET A 6 9.79 18.95 -4.29
N SER A 7 9.02 17.94 -3.93
CA SER A 7 8.23 17.95 -2.70
C SER A 7 9.18 18.12 -1.51
N LYS A 8 9.27 19.34 -0.98
CA LYS A 8 9.94 19.65 0.30
C LYS A 8 8.87 19.76 1.36
N GLU A 9 8.47 18.62 1.92
CA GLU A 9 7.72 18.54 3.17
C GLU A 9 7.92 17.15 3.78
N GLY A 10 8.02 17.10 5.12
CA GLY A 10 8.06 15.85 5.85
C GLY A 10 6.75 15.09 5.64
N VAL A 11 6.83 13.83 5.22
CA VAL A 11 5.65 13.00 4.97
C VAL A 11 4.94 12.78 6.32
N SER A 12 3.66 13.17 6.40
CA SER A 12 2.83 13.01 7.60
C SER A 12 2.94 11.61 8.18
N SER A 13 3.22 11.50 9.48
CA SER A 13 3.13 10.24 10.23
C SER A 13 1.67 9.80 10.44
N VAL A 14 0.71 10.69 10.18
CA VAL A 14 -0.70 10.48 10.53
C VAL A 14 -1.48 9.86 9.36
N ARG A 15 -0.99 10.02 8.12
CA ARG A 15 -1.72 9.54 6.93
C ARG A 15 -0.78 9.08 5.82
N PRO A 16 -0.90 7.83 5.34
CA PRO A 16 -0.21 7.35 4.15
C PRO A 16 -0.55 8.19 2.91
N PRO A 17 0.34 8.22 1.90
CA PRO A 17 0.00 8.81 0.61
C PRO A 17 -1.20 8.08 -0.02
N LEU A 18 -1.93 8.76 -0.90
CA LEU A 18 -3.01 8.12 -1.67
C LEU A 18 -2.41 7.23 -2.76
N LEU A 19 -2.87 5.99 -2.90
CA LEU A 19 -2.45 5.09 -3.99
C LEU A 19 -3.10 5.52 -5.32
N THR A 20 -2.31 6.16 -6.17
CA THR A 20 -2.68 6.60 -7.54
C THR A 20 -2.27 5.58 -8.59
N GLY A 21 -1.24 4.78 -8.30
CA GLY A 21 -0.81 3.60 -9.06
C GLY A 21 0.68 3.63 -9.40
N ASP A 22 1.17 4.78 -9.82
CA ASP A 22 2.59 5.06 -10.07
C ASP A 22 3.46 5.08 -8.79
N ASN A 23 2.82 5.27 -7.64
CA ASN A 23 3.49 5.40 -6.35
C ASN A 23 3.41 4.15 -5.46
N TYR A 24 3.07 2.97 -6.02
CA TYR A 24 2.82 1.76 -5.21
C TYR A 24 3.98 1.39 -4.28
N SER A 25 5.24 1.42 -4.76
CA SER A 25 6.41 1.11 -3.92
C SER A 25 6.51 1.99 -2.68
N LEU A 26 6.33 3.31 -2.85
CA LEU A 26 6.35 4.26 -1.73
C LEU A 26 5.12 4.06 -0.83
N TRP A 27 3.95 3.83 -1.44
CA TRP A 27 2.70 3.58 -0.75
C TRP A 27 2.78 2.34 0.13
N LYS A 28 3.29 1.22 -0.38
CA LYS A 28 3.39 -0.07 0.32
C LYS A 28 4.16 0.07 1.64
N GLY A 29 5.37 0.61 1.58
CA GLY A 29 6.20 0.79 2.80
C GLY A 29 5.62 1.81 3.78
N LYS A 30 4.93 2.86 3.30
CA LYS A 30 4.25 3.83 4.18
C LYS A 30 2.97 3.26 4.79
N MET A 31 2.24 2.45 4.04
CA MET A 31 1.01 1.84 4.48
C MET A 31 1.27 0.76 5.52
N GLU A 32 2.29 -0.07 5.31
CA GLU A 32 2.78 -1.04 6.30
C GLU A 32 3.10 -0.35 7.63
N ALA A 33 3.96 0.68 7.60
CA ALA A 33 4.31 1.45 8.79
C ALA A 33 3.09 2.06 9.50
N TYR A 34 2.09 2.53 8.73
CA TYR A 34 0.86 3.09 9.27
C TYR A 34 -0.03 2.04 9.94
N ILE A 35 -0.21 0.85 9.34
CA ILE A 35 -1.00 -0.22 9.94
C ILE A 35 -0.33 -0.73 11.23
N CYS A 36 1.00 -0.88 11.23
CA CYS A 36 1.76 -1.23 12.44
C CYS A 36 1.57 -0.17 13.55
N GLN A 37 1.52 1.12 13.18
CA GLN A 37 1.25 2.19 14.14
C GLN A 37 -0.17 2.12 14.72
N ILE A 38 -1.17 1.64 13.96
CA ILE A 38 -2.52 1.41 14.50
C ILE A 38 -2.45 0.35 15.60
N HIS A 39 -1.91 -0.83 15.28
CA HIS A 39 -1.65 -1.92 16.22
C HIS A 39 -0.97 -3.11 15.50
N ASP A 40 -0.07 -3.83 16.16
CA ASP A 40 0.60 -5.01 15.60
C ASP A 40 -0.39 -6.09 15.12
N ARG A 41 -1.47 -6.36 15.88
CA ARG A 41 -2.54 -7.28 15.46
C ARG A 41 -3.26 -6.86 14.17
N ALA A 42 -3.31 -5.57 13.85
CA ALA A 42 -3.87 -5.11 12.58
C ALA A 42 -2.95 -5.50 11.42
N TRP A 43 -1.63 -5.40 11.61
CA TRP A 43 -0.64 -5.85 10.62
C TRP A 43 -0.64 -7.37 10.47
N MET A 44 -0.70 -8.13 11.58
CA MET A 44 -0.82 -9.59 11.53
C MET A 44 -2.05 -10.05 10.71
N ALA A 45 -3.18 -9.33 10.80
CA ALA A 45 -4.35 -9.63 9.98
C ALA A 45 -4.14 -9.39 8.47
N VAL A 46 -3.17 -8.55 8.09
CA VAL A 46 -2.74 -8.33 6.70
C VAL A 46 -1.72 -9.39 6.28
N GLU A 47 -0.75 -9.70 7.13
CA GLU A 47 0.36 -10.61 6.81
C GLU A 47 -0.06 -12.09 6.87
N ASP A 48 -0.63 -12.52 8.00
CA ASP A 48 -1.04 -13.91 8.20
C ASP A 48 -2.43 -14.17 7.61
N GLY A 49 -3.30 -13.17 7.71
CA GLY A 49 -4.69 -13.23 7.28
C GLY A 49 -5.65 -13.48 8.43
N TYR A 50 -6.93 -13.23 8.16
CA TYR A 50 -8.02 -13.47 9.10
C TYR A 50 -8.94 -14.57 8.58
N ALA A 51 -9.17 -15.59 9.39
CA ALA A 51 -10.15 -16.63 9.14
C ALA A 51 -11.45 -16.30 9.89
N PRO A 52 -12.59 -16.15 9.18
CA PRO A 52 -13.89 -15.98 9.83
C PRO A 52 -14.20 -17.18 10.75
N PRO A 53 -14.71 -16.95 11.98
CA PRO A 53 -15.12 -18.01 12.88
C PRO A 53 -16.15 -18.93 12.25
N MET A 54 -15.84 -20.22 12.25
CA MET A 54 -16.70 -21.27 11.73
C MET A 54 -17.20 -22.17 12.86
N MET A 55 -18.31 -22.87 12.62
CA MET A 55 -18.83 -23.88 13.53
C MET A 55 -19.37 -25.07 12.74
N ILE A 56 -19.32 -26.25 13.35
CA ILE A 56 -20.01 -27.43 12.87
C ILE A 56 -21.38 -27.45 13.57
N PRO A 57 -22.49 -27.41 12.82
CA PRO A 57 -23.83 -27.54 13.38
C PRO A 57 -23.98 -28.84 14.20
N THR A 58 -24.73 -28.78 15.30
CA THR A 58 -24.91 -29.89 16.26
C THR A 58 -25.53 -31.15 15.63
N ASP A 59 -26.20 -31.00 14.49
CA ASP A 59 -26.79 -32.05 13.66
C ASP A 59 -25.78 -32.75 12.71
N GLY A 60 -24.49 -32.43 12.79
CA GLY A 60 -23.43 -33.12 12.04
C GLY A 60 -23.29 -32.67 10.58
N GLY A 61 -23.62 -31.41 10.29
CA GLY A 61 -23.59 -30.82 8.95
C GLY A 61 -22.23 -30.25 8.51
N GLU A 62 -22.22 -29.63 7.32
CA GLU A 62 -21.06 -28.89 6.81
C GLU A 62 -20.70 -27.71 7.71
N GLU A 63 -19.43 -27.34 7.70
CA GLU A 63 -18.92 -26.20 8.45
C GLU A 63 -19.52 -24.89 7.93
N VAL A 64 -20.18 -24.14 8.81
CA VAL A 64 -20.85 -22.87 8.49
C VAL A 64 -20.28 -21.72 9.30
N LEU A 65 -20.49 -20.48 8.84
CA LEU A 65 -20.12 -19.29 9.59
C LEU A 65 -20.82 -19.26 10.94
N LYS A 66 -20.03 -19.14 11.99
CA LYS A 66 -20.52 -19.03 13.36
C LYS A 66 -21.28 -17.71 13.54
N PRO A 67 -22.51 -17.71 14.08
CA PRO A 67 -23.24 -16.48 14.38
C PRO A 67 -22.47 -15.60 15.36
N LYS A 68 -22.44 -14.28 15.13
CA LYS A 68 -21.71 -13.32 15.97
C LYS A 68 -22.06 -13.42 17.46
N ALA A 69 -23.30 -13.77 17.81
CA ALA A 69 -23.74 -13.93 19.19
C ALA A 69 -23.01 -15.07 19.95
N GLN A 70 -22.40 -16.01 19.23
CA GLN A 70 -21.68 -17.15 19.80
C GLN A 70 -20.17 -16.94 19.78
N TRP A 71 -19.70 -15.79 19.28
CA TRP A 71 -18.27 -15.56 19.12
C TRP A 71 -17.57 -15.44 20.48
N SER A 72 -16.38 -16.02 20.57
CA SER A 72 -15.51 -15.82 21.72
C SER A 72 -14.97 -14.38 21.73
N PRO A 73 -14.53 -13.87 22.88
CA PRO A 73 -13.87 -12.56 22.95
C PRO A 73 -12.70 -12.43 21.96
N GLN A 74 -11.91 -13.50 21.80
CA GLN A 74 -10.77 -13.52 20.87
C GLN A 74 -11.21 -13.42 19.40
N GLU A 75 -12.26 -14.16 19.00
CA GLU A 75 -12.82 -14.11 17.65
C GLU A 75 -13.35 -12.70 17.28
N PHE A 76 -13.94 -12.00 18.25
CA PHE A 76 -14.33 -10.61 18.10
C PHE A 76 -13.12 -9.68 17.91
N ILE A 77 -12.08 -9.87 18.72
CA ILE A 77 -10.85 -9.09 18.63
C ILE A 77 -10.18 -9.28 17.26
N ASP A 78 -10.05 -10.52 16.79
CA ASP A 78 -9.41 -10.81 15.49
C ASP A 78 -10.21 -10.21 14.32
N SER A 79 -11.55 -10.33 14.37
CA SER A 79 -12.41 -9.67 13.39
C SER A 79 -12.29 -8.15 13.43
N MET A 80 -12.21 -7.56 14.63
CA MET A 80 -12.05 -6.12 14.81
C MET A 80 -10.75 -5.63 14.16
N TRP A 81 -9.63 -6.31 14.39
CA TRP A 81 -8.33 -5.92 13.82
C TRP A 81 -8.30 -6.08 12.30
N ASN A 82 -8.87 -7.16 11.76
CA ASN A 82 -9.06 -7.29 10.32
C ASN A 82 -9.89 -6.15 9.74
N ASN A 83 -10.99 -5.77 10.40
CA ASN A 83 -11.84 -4.66 9.95
C ASN A 83 -11.12 -3.30 10.02
N LYS A 84 -10.31 -3.06 11.06
CA LYS A 84 -9.46 -1.87 11.16
C LYS A 84 -8.43 -1.82 10.02
N ALA A 85 -7.75 -2.93 9.75
CA ALA A 85 -6.75 -3.03 8.69
C ALA A 85 -7.36 -2.80 7.29
N ILE A 86 -8.44 -3.50 6.95
CA ILE A 86 -9.08 -3.32 5.63
C ILE A 86 -9.68 -1.91 5.47
N HIS A 87 -10.19 -1.31 6.55
CA HIS A 87 -10.65 0.07 6.53
C HIS A 87 -9.50 1.05 6.27
N ALA A 88 -8.37 0.89 6.97
CA ALA A 88 -7.19 1.69 6.75
C ALA A 88 -6.75 1.66 5.28
N ILE A 89 -6.64 0.45 4.69
CA ILE A 89 -6.26 0.26 3.28
C ILE A 89 -7.24 1.02 2.37
N ARG A 90 -8.55 0.87 2.59
CA ARG A 90 -9.59 1.49 1.77
C ARG A 90 -9.60 3.02 1.81
N CYS A 91 -9.14 3.63 2.91
CA CYS A 91 -9.14 5.08 3.09
C CYS A 91 -7.99 5.79 2.35
N VAL A 92 -6.99 5.05 1.88
CA VAL A 92 -5.79 5.59 1.24
C VAL A 92 -5.57 5.06 -0.17
N VAL A 93 -6.61 4.51 -0.79
CA VAL A 93 -6.61 4.10 -2.19
C VAL A 93 -7.46 5.05 -3.03
N SER A 94 -7.01 5.36 -4.25
CA SER A 94 -7.84 6.11 -5.21
C SER A 94 -9.07 5.30 -5.62
N GLU A 95 -10.07 5.94 -6.22
CA GLU A 95 -11.32 5.29 -6.60
C GLU A 95 -11.11 4.07 -7.53
N ASN A 96 -10.14 4.15 -8.45
CA ASN A 96 -9.81 3.05 -9.35
C ASN A 96 -9.24 1.84 -8.59
N GLN A 97 -8.40 2.10 -7.60
CA GLN A 97 -7.79 1.07 -6.76
C GLN A 97 -8.81 0.49 -5.77
N TYR A 98 -9.69 1.32 -5.22
CA TYR A 98 -10.79 0.89 -4.37
C TYR A 98 -11.70 -0.13 -5.07
N LYS A 99 -12.01 0.08 -6.35
CA LYS A 99 -12.83 -0.86 -7.14
C LYS A 99 -12.26 -2.28 -7.20
N LEU A 100 -10.93 -2.43 -7.11
CA LEU A 100 -10.27 -3.75 -7.08
C LEU A 100 -10.57 -4.51 -5.78
N ILE A 101 -10.60 -3.79 -4.66
CA ILE A 101 -10.74 -4.37 -3.30
C ILE A 101 -12.11 -4.12 -2.66
N GLN A 102 -13.08 -3.59 -3.41
CA GLN A 102 -14.37 -3.18 -2.85
C GLN A 102 -15.17 -4.35 -2.25
N ILE A 103 -15.00 -5.55 -2.81
CA ILE A 103 -15.75 -6.76 -2.39
C ILE A 103 -15.04 -7.59 -1.34
N THR A 104 -13.73 -7.37 -1.13
CA THR A 104 -12.96 -8.17 -0.17
C THR A 104 -13.41 -7.87 1.25
N ARG A 105 -13.32 -8.85 2.14
CA ARG A 105 -13.64 -8.66 3.57
C ARG A 105 -12.45 -8.96 4.46
N ILE A 106 -11.43 -9.60 3.91
CA ILE A 106 -10.19 -9.94 4.59
C ILE A 106 -9.13 -8.93 4.15
N ALA A 107 -8.41 -8.37 5.12
CA ALA A 107 -7.39 -7.36 4.87
C ALA A 107 -6.25 -7.90 4.02
N LYS A 108 -5.79 -9.13 4.29
CA LYS A 108 -4.82 -9.87 3.48
C LYS A 108 -5.24 -9.99 2.02
N GLU A 109 -6.46 -10.44 1.73
CA GLU A 109 -6.95 -10.51 0.35
C GLU A 109 -6.94 -9.14 -0.35
N ALA A 110 -7.31 -8.08 0.36
CA ALA A 110 -7.25 -6.73 -0.20
C ALA A 110 -5.81 -6.31 -0.51
N TRP A 111 -4.87 -6.62 0.39
CA TRP A 111 -3.46 -6.34 0.21
C TRP A 111 -2.86 -7.11 -0.96
N ASP A 112 -3.12 -8.42 -1.04
CA ASP A 112 -2.63 -9.31 -2.10
C ASP A 112 -3.15 -8.89 -3.48
N ILE A 113 -4.42 -8.48 -3.58
CA ILE A 113 -4.98 -7.96 -4.84
C ILE A 113 -4.25 -6.70 -5.29
N LEU A 114 -3.97 -5.77 -4.37
CA LEU A 114 -3.22 -4.56 -4.70
C LEU A 114 -1.78 -4.89 -5.08
N GLU A 115 -1.15 -5.81 -4.37
CA GLU A 115 0.21 -6.27 -4.68
C GLU A 115 0.28 -6.90 -6.09
N VAL A 116 -0.62 -7.82 -6.40
CA VAL A 116 -0.68 -8.43 -7.75
C VAL A 116 -1.02 -7.40 -8.82
N ALA A 117 -1.86 -6.40 -8.52
CA ALA A 117 -2.22 -5.36 -9.48
C ALA A 117 -1.05 -4.43 -9.85
N HIS A 118 -0.11 -4.17 -8.92
CA HIS A 118 0.98 -3.22 -9.11
C HIS A 118 2.35 -3.88 -9.34
N GLU A 119 2.68 -4.91 -8.57
CA GLU A 119 3.93 -5.65 -8.72
C GLU A 119 3.83 -6.73 -9.81
N GLY A 120 2.61 -7.17 -10.12
CA GLY A 120 2.33 -8.29 -11.03
C GLY A 120 2.26 -9.62 -10.30
N THR A 121 1.93 -10.68 -11.03
CA THR A 121 1.99 -12.06 -10.52
C THR A 121 3.44 -12.46 -10.22
N GLU A 122 3.66 -13.55 -9.48
CA GLU A 122 5.01 -14.08 -9.22
C GLU A 122 5.87 -14.21 -10.49
N VAL A 123 5.28 -14.69 -11.61
CA VAL A 123 5.97 -14.75 -12.91
C VAL A 123 6.47 -13.39 -13.40
N VAL A 124 5.72 -12.32 -13.16
CA VAL A 124 6.10 -10.95 -13.53
C VAL A 124 7.15 -10.41 -12.55
N LYS A 125 7.03 -10.74 -11.25
CA LYS A 125 8.05 -10.43 -10.25
C LYS A 125 9.39 -11.07 -10.62
N ASP A 126 9.40 -12.35 -10.99
CA ASP A 126 10.59 -13.07 -11.45
C ASP A 126 11.20 -12.43 -12.70
N SER A 127 10.38 -12.07 -13.68
CA SER A 127 10.85 -11.37 -14.88
C SER A 127 11.48 -10.01 -14.54
N LYS A 128 10.87 -9.24 -13.63
CA LYS A 128 11.42 -7.95 -13.15
C LYS A 128 12.74 -8.16 -12.41
N LEU A 129 12.83 -9.19 -11.57
CA LEU A 129 14.06 -9.56 -10.86
C LEU A 129 15.19 -9.93 -11.84
N GLN A 130 14.90 -10.65 -12.92
CA GLN A 130 15.90 -10.95 -13.96
C GLN A 130 16.41 -9.69 -14.67
N VAL A 131 15.53 -8.73 -14.96
CA VAL A 131 15.92 -7.44 -15.54
C VAL A 131 16.78 -6.66 -14.55
N LEU A 132 16.40 -6.61 -13.26
CA LEU A 132 17.18 -5.96 -12.21
C LEU A 132 18.54 -6.62 -11.99
N GLN A 133 18.62 -7.94 -12.05
CA GLN A 133 19.87 -8.68 -11.98
C GLN A 133 20.78 -8.30 -13.15
N THR A 134 20.24 -8.24 -14.37
CA THR A 134 20.99 -7.82 -15.55
C THR A 134 21.49 -6.38 -15.42
N ARG A 135 20.64 -5.46 -14.95
CA ARG A 135 21.02 -4.07 -14.65
C ARG A 135 22.09 -4.00 -13.57
N PHE A 136 21.97 -4.81 -12.52
CA PHE A 136 22.97 -4.90 -11.44
C PHE A 136 24.30 -5.46 -11.96
N GLU A 137 24.30 -6.40 -12.90
CA GLU A 137 25.54 -6.94 -13.45
C GLU A 137 26.21 -5.97 -14.43
N THR A 138 25.42 -5.24 -15.22
CA THR A 138 25.91 -4.33 -16.26
C THR A 138 26.23 -2.92 -15.75
N ILE A 139 25.62 -2.44 -14.66
CA ILE A 139 25.84 -1.07 -14.16
C ILE A 139 27.32 -0.81 -13.92
N ARG A 140 27.80 0.29 -14.48
CA ARG A 140 29.16 0.82 -14.28
C ARG A 140 29.08 2.33 -14.07
N MET A 141 30.10 2.87 -13.43
CA MET A 141 30.26 4.30 -13.27
C MET A 141 30.98 4.85 -14.50
N GLU A 142 30.41 5.89 -15.12
CA GLU A 142 30.95 6.48 -16.34
C GLU A 142 32.22 7.30 -16.07
N GLU A 143 33.01 7.56 -17.12
CA GLU A 143 34.26 8.31 -17.03
C GLU A 143 34.11 9.75 -16.51
N HIS A 144 32.92 10.35 -16.63
CA HIS A 144 32.65 11.73 -16.21
C HIS A 144 31.53 11.85 -15.19
N GLU A 145 30.96 10.73 -14.75
CA GLU A 145 29.91 10.70 -13.73
C GLU A 145 30.50 10.91 -12.33
N HIS A 146 29.78 11.60 -11.45
CA HIS A 146 30.15 11.71 -10.05
C HIS A 146 29.82 10.45 -9.27
N PHE A 147 30.61 10.10 -8.25
CA PHE A 147 30.39 8.87 -7.50
C PHE A 147 29.02 8.85 -6.81
N ASN A 148 28.54 10.02 -6.38
CA ASN A 148 27.22 10.17 -5.78
C ASN A 148 26.09 9.78 -6.76
N ASP A 149 26.19 10.16 -8.03
CA ASP A 149 25.16 9.85 -9.04
C ASP A 149 25.14 8.34 -9.35
N PHE A 150 26.32 7.74 -9.49
CA PHE A 150 26.46 6.29 -9.63
C PHE A 150 25.88 5.55 -8.41
N GLN A 151 26.15 6.03 -7.20
CA GLN A 151 25.63 5.44 -5.97
C GLN A 151 24.09 5.48 -5.95
N VAL A 152 23.48 6.59 -6.34
CA VAL A 152 22.01 6.71 -6.40
C VAL A 152 21.43 5.69 -7.38
N ARG A 153 21.99 5.55 -8.59
CA ARG A 153 21.55 4.56 -9.58
C ARG A 153 21.73 3.12 -9.09
N LEU A 154 22.83 2.83 -8.40
CA LEU A 154 23.07 1.49 -7.82
C LEU A 154 22.07 1.18 -6.71
N MET A 155 21.81 2.14 -5.81
CA MET A 155 20.89 1.95 -4.69
C MET A 155 19.45 1.83 -5.17
N ASP A 156 19.07 2.51 -6.24
CA ASP A 156 17.78 2.33 -6.90
C ASP A 156 17.55 0.86 -7.29
N ILE A 157 18.53 0.23 -7.97
CA ILE A 157 18.47 -1.20 -8.35
C ILE A 157 18.38 -2.11 -7.10
N VAL A 158 19.23 -1.85 -6.10
CA VAL A 158 19.27 -2.66 -4.87
C VAL A 158 17.93 -2.58 -4.12
N ASN A 159 17.36 -1.38 -4.02
CA ASN A 159 16.09 -1.14 -3.34
C ASN A 159 14.91 -1.77 -4.09
N GLN A 160 14.88 -1.68 -5.42
CA GLN A 160 13.84 -2.34 -6.23
C GLN A 160 13.88 -3.86 -6.05
N SER A 161 15.07 -4.47 -6.02
CA SER A 161 15.22 -5.92 -5.79
C SER A 161 14.77 -6.31 -4.38
N HIS A 162 15.13 -5.52 -3.38
CA HIS A 162 14.68 -5.71 -2.00
C HIS A 162 13.14 -5.65 -1.89
N GLN A 163 12.49 -4.69 -2.56
CA GLN A 163 11.04 -4.55 -2.56
C GLN A 163 10.32 -5.74 -3.22
N LEU A 164 10.95 -6.38 -4.21
CA LEU A 164 10.43 -7.59 -4.86
C LEU A 164 10.74 -8.88 -4.09
N GLY A 165 11.39 -8.80 -2.93
CA GLY A 165 11.66 -9.94 -2.04
C GLY A 165 13.01 -10.62 -2.24
N ASP A 166 13.90 -10.13 -3.11
CA ASP A 166 15.26 -10.68 -3.30
C ASP A 166 16.34 -9.63 -2.98
N PRO A 167 16.67 -9.44 -1.68
CA PRO A 167 17.65 -8.45 -1.26
C PRO A 167 19.09 -8.85 -1.58
N TYR A 168 19.86 -7.93 -2.17
CA TYR A 168 21.29 -8.14 -2.36
C TYR A 168 22.05 -8.14 -1.02
N SER A 169 22.90 -9.15 -0.82
CA SER A 169 23.83 -9.15 0.32
C SER A 169 24.83 -7.98 0.27
N ASP A 170 25.19 -7.46 1.44
CA ASP A 170 26.23 -6.44 1.62
C ASP A 170 27.52 -6.77 0.86
N ARG A 171 27.91 -8.06 0.86
CA ARG A 171 29.08 -8.54 0.13
C ARG A 171 28.95 -8.33 -1.39
N ARG A 172 27.80 -8.68 -1.99
CA ARG A 172 27.55 -8.45 -3.43
C ARG A 172 27.60 -6.97 -3.76
N ILE A 173 26.97 -6.13 -2.93
CA ILE A 173 26.94 -4.67 -3.16
C ILE A 173 28.36 -4.10 -3.10
N LYS A 174 29.16 -4.44 -2.07
CA LYS A 174 30.56 -4.00 -1.96
C LYS A 174 31.39 -4.40 -3.17
N GLN A 175 31.35 -5.68 -3.54
CA GLN A 175 32.11 -6.19 -4.69
C GLN A 175 31.68 -5.52 -5.99
N LYS A 176 30.37 -5.25 -6.13
CA LYS A 176 29.85 -4.57 -7.30
C LYS A 176 30.36 -3.15 -7.38
N ILE A 177 30.35 -2.38 -6.29
CA ILE A 177 30.92 -1.04 -6.25
C ILE A 177 32.37 -1.07 -6.72
N MET A 178 33.23 -1.90 -6.10
CA MET A 178 34.66 -1.93 -6.41
C MET A 178 34.94 -2.27 -7.88
N ARG A 179 34.20 -3.22 -8.47
CA ARG A 179 34.39 -3.64 -9.87
C ARG A 179 33.79 -2.70 -10.92
N SER A 180 32.99 -1.73 -10.50
CA SER A 180 32.23 -0.85 -11.39
C SER A 180 32.81 0.56 -11.45
N LEU A 181 33.86 0.82 -10.67
CA LEU A 181 34.54 2.11 -10.63
C LEU A 181 35.53 2.24 -11.80
N PRO A 182 35.67 3.44 -12.39
CA PRO A 182 36.63 3.72 -13.44
C PRO A 182 38.06 3.86 -12.89
N GLU A 183 39.05 3.82 -13.78
CA GLU A 183 40.49 3.79 -13.45
C GLU A 183 40.92 4.94 -12.51
N ARG A 184 40.24 6.09 -12.55
CA ARG A 184 40.50 7.22 -11.65
C ARG A 184 40.33 6.88 -10.16
N PHE A 185 39.63 5.80 -9.81
CA PHE A 185 39.47 5.32 -8.44
C PHE A 185 40.42 4.18 -8.06
N GLU A 186 41.19 3.62 -9.01
CA GLU A 186 42.11 2.48 -8.77
C GLU A 186 43.01 2.67 -7.55
N PRO A 187 43.68 3.82 -7.34
CA PRO A 187 44.54 3.99 -6.16
C PRO A 187 43.77 3.85 -4.83
N LYS A 188 42.49 4.21 -4.83
CA LYS A 188 41.62 4.07 -3.65
C LYS A 188 41.06 2.66 -3.53
N VAL A 189 40.76 2.00 -4.64
CA VAL A 189 40.28 0.62 -4.69
C VAL A 189 41.35 -0.32 -4.14
N THR A 190 42.58 -0.26 -4.66
CA THR A 190 43.72 -1.08 -4.18
C THR A 190 43.94 -0.90 -2.68
N ALA A 191 44.01 0.36 -2.21
CA ALA A 191 44.19 0.66 -0.79
C ALA A 191 43.05 0.18 0.11
N LEU A 192 41.84 -0.02 -0.44
CA LEU A 192 40.73 -0.62 0.29
C LEU A 192 40.81 -2.14 0.27
N GLU A 193 41.17 -2.76 -0.85
CA GLU A 193 41.28 -4.23 -0.96
C GLU A 193 42.43 -4.81 -0.13
N GLU A 194 43.55 -4.09 -0.03
CA GLU A 194 44.70 -4.45 0.81
C GLU A 194 44.43 -4.24 2.31
N ASN A 195 43.34 -3.56 2.66
CA ASN A 195 43.00 -3.32 4.06
C ASN A 195 42.35 -4.57 4.67
N ASP A 196 42.97 -5.15 5.70
CA ASP A 196 42.47 -6.34 6.41
C ASP A 196 41.02 -6.19 6.90
N THR A 197 40.60 -4.96 7.24
CA THR A 197 39.23 -4.68 7.73
C THR A 197 38.18 -4.65 6.61
N TYR A 198 38.56 -4.68 5.33
CA TYR A 198 37.63 -4.55 4.20
C TYR A 198 36.56 -5.65 4.16
N LYS A 199 36.91 -6.87 4.57
CA LYS A 199 35.98 -7.99 4.64
C LYS A 199 34.80 -7.68 5.56
N GLU A 200 35.06 -6.99 6.67
CA GLU A 200 34.09 -6.66 7.71
C GLU A 200 33.39 -5.30 7.50
N MET A 201 33.94 -4.42 6.65
CA MET A 201 33.31 -3.12 6.36
C MET A 201 31.89 -3.29 5.78
N LYS A 202 30.96 -2.43 6.17
CA LYS A 202 29.64 -2.33 5.53
C LYS A 202 29.72 -1.58 4.19
N PRO A 203 28.78 -1.78 3.25
CA PRO A 203 28.73 -1.01 2.00
C PRO A 203 28.73 0.51 2.23
N SER A 204 28.03 0.97 3.27
CA SER A 204 27.96 2.39 3.64
C SER A 204 29.31 3.00 4.02
N GLU A 205 30.20 2.22 4.65
CA GLU A 205 31.56 2.66 4.99
C GLU A 205 32.43 2.78 3.74
N VAL A 206 32.34 1.81 2.83
CA VAL A 206 33.05 1.83 1.54
C VAL A 206 32.62 3.06 0.73
N ILE A 207 31.31 3.29 0.63
CA ILE A 207 30.70 4.45 -0.02
C ILE A 207 31.25 5.76 0.57
N ARG A 208 31.25 5.90 1.90
CA ARG A 208 31.76 7.11 2.57
C ARG A 208 33.22 7.39 2.23
N ARG A 209 34.06 6.35 2.20
CA ARG A 209 35.49 6.46 1.87
C ARG A 209 35.72 6.86 0.41
N LEU A 210 34.87 6.38 -0.51
CA LEU A 210 34.92 6.72 -1.93
C LEU A 210 34.44 8.17 -2.18
N LEU A 211 33.34 8.59 -1.56
CA LEU A 211 32.89 9.99 -1.58
C LEU A 211 33.99 10.94 -1.09
N ALA A 212 34.60 10.64 0.05
CA ALA A 212 35.68 11.45 0.60
C ALA A 212 36.93 11.49 -0.31
N TYR A 213 37.19 10.42 -1.07
CA TYR A 213 38.28 10.39 -2.06
C TYR A 213 37.99 11.30 -3.25
N GLU A 214 36.78 11.24 -3.79
CA GLU A 214 36.36 12.11 -4.90
C GLU A 214 36.40 13.59 -4.51
N SER A 215 35.89 13.95 -3.32
CA SER A 215 35.94 15.34 -2.82
C SER A 215 37.37 15.88 -2.72
N ARG A 216 38.33 15.06 -2.26
CA ARG A 216 39.75 15.46 -2.21
C ARG A 216 40.33 15.63 -3.60
N LYS A 217 40.08 14.70 -4.53
CA LYS A 217 40.59 14.79 -5.90
C LYS A 217 40.05 16.01 -6.66
N ALA A 218 38.79 16.40 -6.42
CA ALA A 218 38.22 17.62 -6.98
C ALA A 218 39.01 18.87 -6.58
N THR A 219 39.46 18.96 -5.31
CA THR A 219 40.23 20.10 -4.78
C THR A 219 41.69 20.16 -5.25
N THR A 220 42.27 19.03 -5.69
CA THR A 220 43.67 18.95 -6.13
C THR A 220 43.83 19.10 -7.65
N SER A 221 42.74 19.24 -8.40
CA SER A 221 42.81 19.55 -9.83
C SER A 221 43.22 21.03 -10.04
N PRO A 222 44.25 21.34 -10.86
CA PRO A 222 44.60 22.72 -11.13
C PRO A 222 43.40 23.42 -11.79
N PRO A 223 43.14 24.71 -11.49
CA PRO A 223 42.05 25.44 -12.11
C PRO A 223 42.22 25.36 -13.62
N LYS A 224 41.29 24.67 -14.30
CA LYS A 224 41.23 24.66 -15.76
C LYS A 224 41.21 26.12 -16.19
N LYS A 225 42.29 26.59 -16.82
CA LYS A 225 42.35 27.91 -17.43
C LYS A 225 41.15 28.03 -18.36
N LYS A 226 40.19 28.88 -18.00
CA LYS A 226 39.09 29.27 -18.87
C LYS A 226 39.73 29.87 -20.12
N LYS A 227 39.77 29.10 -21.21
CA LYS A 227 39.89 29.68 -22.54
C LYS A 227 38.50 30.12 -22.93
N ASP A 228 38.31 31.42 -22.85
CA ASP A 228 37.31 32.18 -23.57
C ASP A 228 37.26 31.69 -25.02
N ILE A 229 36.07 31.33 -25.53
CA ILE A 229 35.68 31.29 -26.94
C ILE A 229 34.16 30.99 -27.03
N THR A 230 33.45 32.07 -27.36
CA THR A 230 32.43 32.16 -28.42
C THR A 230 31.24 31.21 -28.41
N LEU A 231 30.09 31.81 -28.13
CA LEU A 231 28.73 31.37 -28.41
C LEU A 231 28.61 30.84 -29.85
N LYS A 232 28.38 29.52 -30.00
CA LYS A 232 27.80 28.96 -31.23
C LYS A 232 26.59 28.11 -30.85
N THR A 233 25.45 28.62 -31.28
CA THR A 233 24.14 27.98 -31.30
C THR A 233 24.16 26.84 -32.30
N SER A 234 23.92 25.61 -31.86
CA SER A 234 23.45 24.52 -32.72
C SER A 234 22.55 23.60 -31.90
N LYS A 235 21.25 23.82 -32.11
CA LYS A 235 20.12 22.89 -32.06
C LYS A 235 20.44 21.48 -31.53
N MET A 236 19.95 21.18 -30.31
CA MET A 236 19.71 19.80 -29.89
C MET A 236 18.33 19.41 -30.42
N GLU A 237 18.30 18.37 -31.24
CA GLU A 237 17.08 17.61 -31.49
C GLU A 237 16.88 16.73 -30.26
N GLU A 238 15.76 16.96 -29.57
CA GLU A 238 15.29 16.14 -28.46
C GLU A 238 14.69 14.87 -29.07
N GLU A 239 15.41 13.75 -28.95
CA GLU A 239 14.82 12.43 -29.10
C GLU A 239 14.17 12.06 -27.75
N GLU A 240 12.86 12.26 -27.68
CA GLU A 240 12.00 11.68 -26.64
C GLU A 240 11.80 10.19 -26.96
N ASP A 241 12.43 9.31 -26.18
CA ASP A 241 12.19 7.87 -26.23
C ASP A 241 10.93 7.54 -25.42
N ASP A 242 9.80 7.48 -26.11
CA ASP A 242 8.48 7.11 -25.60
C ASP A 242 8.39 5.61 -25.30
N SER A 243 8.84 5.19 -24.12
CA SER A 243 8.55 3.85 -23.58
C SER A 243 7.19 3.83 -22.85
N TYR A 244 6.09 4.00 -23.58
CA TYR A 244 4.71 3.93 -23.05
C TYR A 244 3.82 2.85 -23.67
N GLU A 245 4.40 1.76 -24.19
CA GLU A 245 3.61 0.78 -24.96
C GLU A 245 3.19 -0.51 -24.22
N ASP A 246 3.60 -0.71 -22.97
CA ASP A 246 3.34 -1.98 -22.26
C ASP A 246 2.12 -2.00 -21.31
N ILE A 247 1.40 -0.89 -21.16
CA ILE A 247 0.20 -0.83 -20.30
C ILE A 247 -1.03 -1.45 -21.02
N ALA A 248 -1.02 -1.56 -22.34
CA ALA A 248 -2.15 -2.07 -23.13
C ALA A 248 -2.30 -3.61 -23.08
N LEU A 249 -1.24 -4.36 -22.74
CA LEU A 249 -1.25 -5.83 -22.76
C LEU A 249 -1.81 -6.45 -21.48
N ILE A 250 -1.75 -5.74 -20.35
CA ILE A 250 -2.21 -6.24 -19.04
C ILE A 250 -3.75 -6.24 -18.94
N ALA A 251 -4.43 -5.30 -19.63
CA ALA A 251 -5.89 -5.22 -19.65
C ALA A 251 -6.59 -6.42 -20.33
N LYS A 252 -5.87 -7.17 -21.17
CA LYS A 252 -6.44 -8.32 -21.91
C LYS A 252 -6.48 -9.61 -21.07
N GLY A 253 -5.64 -9.73 -20.04
CA GLY A 253 -5.62 -10.88 -19.11
C GLY A 253 -6.74 -10.84 -18.07
N PHE A 254 -7.18 -9.64 -17.68
CA PHE A 254 -8.13 -9.43 -16.57
C PHE A 254 -9.57 -9.90 -16.87
N LYS A 255 -9.94 -10.02 -18.16
CA LYS A 255 -11.28 -10.52 -18.56
C LYS A 255 -11.47 -12.03 -18.38
N LYS A 256 -10.38 -12.82 -18.34
CA LYS A 256 -10.45 -14.28 -18.14
C LYS A 256 -10.59 -14.66 -16.66
N PHE A 257 -9.97 -13.90 -15.76
CA PHE A 257 -9.99 -14.18 -14.32
C PHE A 257 -11.36 -13.89 -13.68
N LEU A 258 -12.04 -12.81 -14.09
CA LEU A 258 -13.38 -12.46 -13.58
C LEU A 258 -14.50 -13.46 -13.98
N ASN A 259 -14.23 -14.37 -14.92
CA ASN A 259 -15.17 -15.41 -15.32
C ASN A 259 -14.97 -16.75 -14.59
N LEU A 260 -13.87 -16.91 -13.82
CA LEU A 260 -13.58 -18.17 -13.13
C LEU A 260 -14.17 -18.25 -11.71
N GLN A 261 -14.65 -17.12 -11.17
CA GLN A 261 -15.23 -17.06 -9.82
C GLN A 261 -16.77 -17.04 -9.80
N LYS A 262 -17.43 -17.40 -10.92
CA LYS A 262 -18.90 -17.52 -11.04
C LYS A 262 -19.41 -18.95 -11.23
N SER A 263 -18.63 -19.97 -10.85
CA SER A 263 -19.09 -21.36 -10.82
C SER A 263 -19.08 -21.88 -9.39
N GLY A 264 -20.25 -21.86 -8.75
CA GLY A 264 -20.48 -22.46 -7.44
C GLY A 264 -21.52 -21.71 -6.62
N TYR A 265 -22.79 -21.79 -7.02
CA TYR A 265 -23.99 -21.88 -6.16
C TYR A 265 -25.21 -21.78 -7.08
N GLY A 266 -25.68 -22.93 -7.56
CA GLY A 266 -26.96 -23.04 -8.26
C GLY A 266 -28.08 -23.29 -7.25
N SER A 267 -29.14 -22.48 -7.33
CA SER A 267 -30.48 -22.97 -7.01
C SER A 267 -31.51 -22.35 -7.96
N LYS A 268 -32.50 -23.18 -8.25
CA LYS A 268 -33.41 -23.22 -9.40
C LYS A 268 -34.33 -22.00 -9.58
N GLY A 269 -34.59 -21.67 -10.85
CA GLY A 269 -35.94 -21.65 -11.40
C GLY A 269 -36.65 -20.29 -11.50
N ASN A 270 -36.71 -19.71 -12.71
CA ASN A 270 -37.89 -19.82 -13.57
C ASN A 270 -37.71 -19.05 -14.89
N ASP A 271 -38.01 -19.75 -15.97
CA ASP A 271 -38.15 -19.27 -17.34
C ASP A 271 -39.14 -18.11 -17.45
N PHE A 272 -38.76 -17.00 -18.11
CA PHE A 272 -39.70 -16.28 -18.97
C PHE A 272 -38.97 -15.62 -20.14
N LYS A 273 -39.45 -15.97 -21.34
CA LYS A 273 -38.93 -15.65 -22.67
C LYS A 273 -38.75 -14.15 -22.92
N LYS A 274 -37.58 -13.75 -23.40
CA LYS A 274 -37.36 -12.46 -24.10
C LYS A 274 -38.13 -12.47 -25.44
N LYS A 275 -39.01 -11.48 -25.63
CA LYS A 275 -39.35 -10.95 -26.96
C LYS A 275 -38.84 -9.51 -27.06
N LYS A 276 -38.00 -9.26 -28.07
CA LYS A 276 -37.57 -7.92 -28.51
C LYS A 276 -38.73 -7.21 -29.19
N THR A 277 -38.91 -5.92 -28.91
CA THR A 277 -39.34 -4.94 -29.92
C THR A 277 -38.69 -3.60 -29.65
N THR A 278 -38.12 -3.05 -30.72
CA THR A 278 -37.56 -1.70 -30.85
C THR A 278 -38.71 -0.73 -31.20
N ILE A 279 -38.49 0.58 -30.93
CA ILE A 279 -38.89 1.77 -31.73
C ILE A 279 -39.79 2.84 -31.04
N LYS A 280 -39.18 4.05 -30.93
CA LYS A 280 -39.66 5.47 -31.06
C LYS A 280 -40.43 6.21 -29.94
N ASN A 281 -39.72 7.23 -29.41
CA ASN A 281 -39.94 8.69 -29.45
C ASN A 281 -41.23 9.37 -28.90
N VAL A 282 -40.96 10.57 -28.32
CA VAL A 282 -41.83 11.77 -28.08
C VAL A 282 -42.57 11.77 -26.72
N LYS A 283 -42.57 12.76 -25.80
CA LYS A 283 -41.93 14.09 -25.50
C LYS A 283 -42.32 14.45 -24.02
N PRO A 284 -41.98 15.64 -23.43
CA PRO A 284 -41.52 15.77 -22.03
C PRO A 284 -42.55 16.30 -21.00
N TYR A 285 -42.11 16.21 -19.73
CA TYR A 285 -42.46 17.02 -18.54
C TYR A 285 -43.81 16.79 -17.82
N HIS A 286 -43.75 16.21 -16.60
CA HIS A 286 -44.25 16.87 -15.38
C HIS A 286 -43.62 16.23 -14.14
N GLU A 287 -42.92 17.07 -13.39
CA GLU A 287 -42.29 16.80 -12.10
C GLU A 287 -43.36 16.92 -11.00
N MET A 288 -43.56 15.89 -10.18
CA MET A 288 -44.36 15.99 -8.94
C MET A 288 -43.73 15.17 -7.80
N SER A 289 -42.95 15.89 -7.00
CA SER A 289 -42.83 15.85 -5.53
C SER A 289 -42.86 14.48 -4.82
N SER A 290 -41.67 13.93 -4.55
CA SER A 290 -41.48 12.83 -3.60
C SER A 290 -41.30 13.27 -2.13
N ARG A 291 -41.61 14.54 -1.78
CA ARG A 291 -41.43 15.07 -0.40
C ARG A 291 -42.58 14.77 0.56
N GLU A 292 -43.70 14.22 0.09
CA GLU A 292 -44.88 13.95 0.94
C GLU A 292 -44.87 12.60 1.68
N LYS A 293 -43.81 11.78 1.52
CA LYS A 293 -43.73 10.45 2.17
C LYS A 293 -42.52 10.25 3.08
N ILE A 294 -41.75 11.30 3.35
CA ILE A 294 -40.58 11.20 4.24
C ILE A 294 -41.04 11.50 5.66
N GLN A 295 -40.97 10.49 6.53
CA GLN A 295 -41.31 10.55 7.95
C GLN A 295 -40.01 10.49 8.77
N CYS A 296 -39.85 11.39 9.73
CA CYS A 296 -38.73 11.40 10.66
C CYS A 296 -38.87 10.23 11.66
N TYR A 297 -37.79 9.46 11.84
CA TYR A 297 -37.81 8.27 12.69
C TYR A 297 -37.81 8.59 14.20
N GLU A 298 -37.46 9.83 14.58
CA GLU A 298 -37.33 10.23 15.99
C GLU A 298 -38.58 10.95 16.51
N CYS A 299 -39.17 11.86 15.73
CA CYS A 299 -40.36 12.62 16.15
C CYS A 299 -41.66 12.19 15.44
N GLY A 300 -41.57 11.33 14.42
CA GLY A 300 -42.73 10.87 13.64
C GLY A 300 -43.35 11.90 12.70
N GLY A 301 -42.80 13.12 12.62
CA GLY A 301 -43.27 14.20 11.73
C GLY A 301 -42.89 13.98 10.26
N PHE A 302 -43.70 14.53 9.34
CA PHE A 302 -43.45 14.41 7.89
C PHE A 302 -42.65 15.60 7.35
N ARG A 303 -42.01 15.41 6.18
CA ARG A 303 -41.23 16.39 5.38
C ARG A 303 -39.79 16.67 5.80
N HIS A 304 -39.29 16.06 6.86
CA HIS A 304 -37.88 16.13 7.27
C HIS A 304 -37.35 14.75 7.65
N ILE A 305 -36.03 14.55 7.58
CA ILE A 305 -35.35 13.34 8.05
C ILE A 305 -34.74 13.62 9.43
N SER A 306 -34.37 12.56 10.17
CA SER A 306 -33.85 12.68 11.55
C SER A 306 -32.70 13.69 11.70
N LYS A 307 -31.90 13.91 10.67
CA LYS A 307 -30.79 14.88 10.69
C LYS A 307 -31.23 16.35 10.77
N ASP A 308 -32.46 16.66 10.37
CA ASP A 308 -33.02 18.01 10.33
C ASP A 308 -34.12 18.18 11.39
N CYS A 309 -34.16 17.30 12.40
CA CYS A 309 -35.15 17.30 13.46
C CYS A 309 -34.75 18.28 14.58
N ALA A 310 -35.51 19.36 14.75
CA ALA A 310 -35.24 20.41 15.75
C ALA A 310 -35.23 19.88 17.20
N ASN A 311 -35.83 18.71 17.48
CA ASN A 311 -35.79 18.10 18.81
C ASN A 311 -34.41 17.53 19.21
N LEU A 312 -33.47 17.34 18.26
CA LEU A 312 -32.11 16.87 18.57
C LEU A 312 -31.13 18.00 18.95
N GLU A 313 -31.51 19.26 18.80
CA GLU A 313 -30.64 20.38 19.18
C GLU A 313 -30.59 20.56 20.70
N ASP A 314 -31.68 20.24 21.42
CA ASP A 314 -31.76 20.35 22.88
C ASP A 314 -30.97 19.25 23.63
N GLU A 315 -30.76 18.06 23.05
CA GLU A 315 -29.98 16.97 23.68
C GLU A 315 -28.45 17.09 23.45
N ARG A 316 -28.01 17.92 22.49
CA ARG A 316 -26.57 18.09 22.19
C ARG A 316 -25.84 18.98 23.19
N GLU A 317 -26.56 19.77 23.99
CA GLU A 317 -25.93 20.59 25.03
C GLU A 317 -25.55 19.79 26.30
N GLU A 318 -26.19 18.65 26.58
CA GLU A 318 -25.87 17.83 27.76
C GLU A 318 -24.75 16.79 27.53
N VAL A 319 -24.45 16.40 26.28
CA VAL A 319 -23.45 15.34 25.98
C VAL A 319 -22.02 15.90 25.77
N ALA A 320 -21.84 17.22 25.73
CA ALA A 320 -20.53 17.84 25.50
C ALA A 320 -19.53 17.71 26.68
N THR A 321 -19.92 17.06 27.79
CA THR A 321 -19.05 16.85 28.96
C THR A 321 -18.88 15.37 29.35
N SER A 322 -18.53 14.49 28.42
CA SER A 322 -17.74 13.29 28.77
C SER A 322 -17.03 12.73 27.53
N SER A 323 -15.74 13.02 27.40
CA SER A 323 -14.88 12.37 26.42
C SER A 323 -14.23 11.17 27.10
N ASP A 324 -14.87 9.99 27.05
CA ASP A 324 -14.26 8.75 27.52
C ASP A 324 -13.30 8.22 26.44
N SER A 325 -12.04 8.03 26.83
CA SER A 325 -10.97 7.45 26.01
C SER A 325 -11.15 5.94 25.81
N ASP A 326 -10.81 5.44 24.62
CA ASP A 326 -10.99 4.05 24.15
C ASP A 326 -10.40 2.95 25.08
N GLU A 327 -9.50 3.29 26.01
CA GLU A 327 -8.99 2.36 27.03
C GLU A 327 -10.07 1.94 28.03
N GLU A 328 -11.05 2.81 28.32
CA GLU A 328 -12.09 2.53 29.30
C GLU A 328 -13.12 1.52 28.75
N VAL A 329 -13.31 1.47 27.43
CA VAL A 329 -14.20 0.51 26.78
C VAL A 329 -13.60 -0.89 26.82
N VAL A 330 -12.28 -1.01 26.63
CA VAL A 330 -11.55 -2.29 26.76
C VAL A 330 -11.51 -2.74 28.22
N ALA A 331 -11.30 -1.82 29.16
CA ALA A 331 -11.35 -2.12 30.60
C ALA A 331 -12.76 -2.54 31.06
N LYS A 332 -13.82 -1.89 30.58
CA LYS A 332 -15.22 -2.27 30.85
C LYS A 332 -15.57 -3.65 30.28
N PHE A 333 -15.08 -4.00 29.10
CA PHE A 333 -15.30 -5.34 28.52
C PHE A 333 -14.55 -6.45 29.27
N LEU A 334 -13.36 -6.16 29.84
CA LEU A 334 -12.62 -7.10 30.66
C LEU A 334 -13.22 -7.27 32.06
N ALA A 335 -13.80 -6.21 32.63
CA ALA A 335 -14.47 -6.24 33.94
C ALA A 335 -15.80 -7.00 33.94
N LEU A 336 -16.52 -7.05 32.82
CA LEU A 336 -17.80 -7.78 32.70
C LEU A 336 -17.64 -9.31 32.57
N GLY A 337 -16.41 -9.82 32.59
CA GLY A 337 -16.09 -11.24 32.41
C GLY A 337 -15.77 -12.04 33.68
N LEU A 338 -15.81 -11.42 34.87
CA LEU A 338 -15.57 -12.10 36.14
C LEU A 338 -16.54 -11.58 37.19
N ASP A 339 -17.69 -12.22 37.34
CA ASP A 339 -18.47 -12.23 38.59
C ASP A 339 -19.51 -13.36 38.50
N LEU A 340 -19.06 -14.59 38.74
CA LEU A 340 -19.92 -15.68 39.19
C LEU A 340 -19.14 -16.50 40.19
N GLU A 341 -19.25 -16.15 41.47
CA GLU A 341 -19.33 -17.08 42.60
C GLU A 341 -19.51 -16.31 43.92
N GLU A 342 -20.76 -16.00 44.28
CA GLU A 342 -21.20 -16.04 45.68
C GLU A 342 -22.57 -16.75 45.72
N ASP A 343 -22.58 -17.97 46.27
CA ASP A 343 -23.45 -18.36 47.39
C ASP A 343 -23.66 -19.88 47.42
N MET A 344 -23.17 -20.54 48.48
CA MET A 344 -23.92 -21.59 49.17
C MET A 344 -23.37 -21.88 50.59
N PRO A 345 -24.22 -22.39 51.50
CA PRO A 345 -24.28 -21.94 52.89
C PRO A 345 -23.46 -22.79 53.87
N THR A 346 -23.23 -22.18 55.04
CA THR A 346 -22.77 -22.80 56.26
C THR A 346 -23.71 -23.93 56.73
N ALA A 347 -23.17 -25.13 56.88
CA ALA A 347 -23.68 -26.16 57.78
C ALA A 347 -22.51 -27.07 58.22
N GLY A 348 -22.26 -27.11 59.53
CA GLY A 348 -21.22 -27.92 60.17
C GLY A 348 -20.74 -27.30 61.46
#